data_AF-A0A510GDR4-F1
#
_entry.id   AF-A0A510GDR4-F1
#
_cell.length_a   1.000
_cell.length_b   1.000
_cell.length_c   1.000
_cell.angle_alpha   90.00
_cell.angle_beta   90.00
_cell.angle_gamma   90.00
#
_symmetry.space_group_name_H-M   'P 1'
#
loop_
_entity.id
_entity.type
_entity.pdbx_description
1 polymer ?
#
loop_
_entity_poly.entity_id
_entity_poly.type
_entity_poly.pdbx_seq_one_letter_code
_entity_poly.pdbx_strand_id
1 'polypeptide(L)' 'MTPFTLSEVSGTQQLWIRGGFPLSYLADDEELSALWRQNYIKTFLERRYTKFRFYNSVYAVT' A
#
# COMPACT_ATOMS: atom_id res chain seq x y z
N MET A 1 6.39 -5.14 6.63
CA MET A 1 5.35 -4.91 7.65
C MET A 1 4.07 -5.55 7.15
N THR A 2 3.38 -6.29 8.01
CA THR A 2 2.07 -6.87 7.72
C THR A 2 0.98 -5.84 8.01
N PRO A 3 -0.03 -5.68 7.14
CA PRO A 3 -1.19 -4.85 7.44
C PRO A 3 -2.00 -5.41 8.61
N PHE A 4 -2.61 -4.53 9.40
CA PHE A 4 -3.60 -4.88 10.40
C PHE A 4 -4.81 -5.56 9.78
N THR A 5 -5.28 -6.58 10.47
CA THR A 5 -6.52 -7.30 10.21
C THR A 5 -7.66 -6.73 11.05
N LEU A 6 -8.90 -7.04 10.66
CA LEU A 6 -10.09 -6.61 11.38
C LEU A 6 -10.12 -7.07 12.84
N SER A 7 -9.47 -8.18 13.17
CA SER A 7 -9.36 -8.70 14.53
C SER A 7 -8.34 -7.96 15.40
N GLU A 8 -7.42 -7.23 14.80
CA GLU A 8 -6.33 -6.52 15.51
C GLU A 8 -6.69 -5.07 15.85
N VAL A 9 -7.84 -4.57 15.35
CA VAL A 9 -8.25 -3.18 15.53
C VAL A 9 -9.72 -3.07 15.97
N SER A 10 -10.00 -2.14 16.88
CA SER A 10 -11.36 -1.85 17.34
C SER A 10 -12.14 -0.93 16.40
N GLY A 11 -11.45 -0.16 15.55
CA GLY A 11 -12.02 0.85 14.68
C GLY A 11 -12.14 0.42 13.22
N THR A 12 -13.24 -0.27 12.87
CA THR A 12 -13.51 -0.67 11.47
C THR A 12 -13.54 0.51 10.53
N GLN A 13 -14.20 1.61 10.89
CA GLN A 13 -14.29 2.80 10.04
C GLN A 13 -12.92 3.44 9.77
N GLN A 14 -12.05 3.52 10.78
CA GLN A 14 -10.69 4.02 10.61
C GLN A 14 -9.87 3.08 9.72
N LEU A 15 -10.03 1.77 9.86
CA LEU A 15 -9.39 0.78 8.99
C LEU A 15 -9.87 0.89 7.54
N TRP A 16 -11.15 1.17 7.30
CA TRP A 16 -11.70 1.39 5.96
C TRP A 16 -11.14 2.65 5.29
N ILE A 17 -10.98 3.73 6.05
CA ILE A 17 -10.50 5.02 5.53
C ILE A 17 -8.98 5.02 5.36
N ARG A 18 -8.24 4.59 6.39
CA ARG A 18 -6.78 4.67 6.46
C ARG A 18 -6.07 3.40 5.99
N GLY A 19 -6.80 2.31 5.81
CA GLY A 19 -6.24 1.00 5.45
C GLY A 19 -5.51 0.32 6.62
N GLY A 20 -5.03 -0.89 6.37
CA GLY A 20 -4.35 -1.70 7.40
C GLY A 20 -2.87 -1.40 7.59
N PHE A 21 -2.24 -0.50 6.81
CA PHE A 21 -0.81 -0.26 6.97
C PHE A 21 -0.52 0.47 8.28
N PRO A 22 0.36 -0.05 9.17
CA PRO A 22 0.50 0.49 10.52
C PRO A 22 0.81 1.99 10.56
N LEU A 23 1.66 2.48 9.66
CA LEU A 23 2.06 3.89 9.61
C LEU A 23 0.97 4.83 9.07
N SER A 24 0.05 4.33 8.25
CA SER A 24 -1.12 5.10 7.82
C SER A 24 -2.25 5.02 8.85
N TYR A 25 -2.45 3.85 9.44
CA TYR A 25 -3.51 3.60 10.41
C TYR A 25 -3.28 4.38 11.72
N LEU A 26 -2.03 4.40 12.20
CA LEU A 26 -1.60 5.06 13.43
C LEU A 26 -1.16 6.52 13.24
N ALA A 27 -1.33 7.09 12.05
CA ALA A 27 -0.97 8.49 11.82
C ALA A 27 -1.80 9.44 12.71
N ASP A 28 -1.14 10.49 13.20
CA ASP A 28 -1.72 11.47 14.12
C ASP A 28 -2.90 12.22 13.49
N ASP A 29 -2.87 12.43 12.17
CA ASP A 29 -3.93 13.10 11.41
C ASP A 29 -4.19 12.45 10.04
N GLU A 30 -5.20 12.97 9.34
CA GLU A 30 -5.63 12.46 8.05
C GLU A 30 -4.66 12.82 6.91
N GLU A 31 -3.94 13.93 7.02
CA GLU A 31 -2.99 14.38 5.99
C GLU A 31 -1.75 13.48 5.97
N LEU A 32 -1.20 13.16 7.14
CA LEU A 32 -0.10 12.22 7.31
C LEU A 32 -0.50 10.80 6.88
N SER A 33 -1.71 10.36 7.21
CA SER A 33 -2.28 9.09 6.72
C SER A 33 -2.37 9.07 5.19
N ALA A 34 -2.90 10.13 4.58
CA ALA A 34 -3.03 10.25 3.14
C ALA A 34 -1.66 10.25 2.44
N LEU A 35 -0.68 10.99 2.96
CA LEU A 35 0.68 11.02 2.43
C LEU A 35 1.32 9.63 2.44
N TRP A 36 1.14 8.87 3.53
CA TRP A 36 1.61 7.49 3.62
C TRP A 36 0.99 6.58 2.55
N ARG A 37 -0.34 6.65 2.39
CA ARG A 37 -1.06 5.86 1.37
C ARG A 37 -0.61 6.21 -0.04
N GLN A 38 -0.44 7.49 -0.35
CA GLN A 38 0.00 7.95 -1.67
C GLN A 38 1.42 7.45 -2.00
N ASN A 39 2.37 7.62 -1.07
CA ASN A 39 3.74 7.15 -1.26
C ASN A 39 3.81 5.63 -1.43
N TYR A 40 2.99 4.90 -0.67
CA TYR A 40 2.88 3.45 -0.79
C TYR A 40 2.33 3.04 -2.16
N ILE A 41 1.20 3.61 -2.59
CA ILE A 41 0.57 3.29 -3.88
C ILE A 41 1.54 3.58 -5.02
N LYS A 42 2.21 4.74 -4.99
CA LYS A 42 3.20 5.12 -6.00
C LYS A 42 4.32 4.08 -6.09
N THR A 43 4.93 3.74 -4.96
CA THR A 43 6.02 2.75 -4.91
C THR A 43 5.56 1.37 -5.36
N PHE A 44 4.36 0.95 -4.93
CA PHE A 44 3.79 -0.34 -5.29
C PHE A 44 3.54 -0.45 -6.80
N LEU A 45 2.94 0.59 -7.39
CA LEU A 45 2.68 0.66 -8.83
C LEU A 45 3.99 0.67 -9.63
N GLU A 46 4.94 1.53 -9.28
CA GLU A 46 6.25 1.61 -9.95
C GLU A 46 6.99 0.27 -9.94
N ARG A 47 7.02 -0.41 -8.79
CA ARG A 47 7.61 -1.76 -8.69
C ARG A 47 6.88 -2.77 -9.54
N ARG A 48 5.54 -2.74 -9.56
CA ARG A 48 4.73 -3.67 -10.36
C ARG A 48 4.91 -3.43 -11.86
N TYR A 49 4.94 -2.18 -12.31
CA TYR A 49 5.21 -1.83 -13.71
C TYR A 49 6.63 -2.23 -14.13
N THR A 50 7.62 -2.01 -13.27
CA THR A 50 9.00 -2.45 -13.52
C THR A 50 9.08 -3.97 -13.66
N LYS A 51 8.44 -4.70 -12.75
CA LYS A 51 8.36 -6.17 -12.79
C LYS A 51 7.63 -6.66 -14.05
N PHE A 52 6.51 -6.05 -14.42
CA PHE A 52 5.78 -6.38 -15.65
C PHE A 52 6.63 -6.17 -16.90
N ARG A 53 7.35 -5.03 -17.00
CA ARG A 53 8.22 -4.74 -18.15
C ARG A 53 9.39 -5.71 -18.25
N PHE A 54 9.97 -6.11 -17.11
CA PHE A 54 11.01 -7.12 -17.09
C PHE A 54 10.51 -8.47 -17.63
N TYR A 55 9.34 -8.96 -17.19
CA TYR A 55 8.79 -10.20 -17.72
C TYR A 55 8.50 -10.13 -19.22
N ASN A 56 7.86 -9.06 -19.71
CA ASN A 56 7.57 -8.94 -21.15
C ASN A 56 8.85 -8.87 -21.98
N SER A 57 9.94 -8.26 -21.49
CA SER A 57 11.21 -8.21 -22.21
C SER A 57 11.93 -9.56 -22.28
N VAL A 58 11.76 -10.44 -21.29
CA VAL A 58 12.41 -11.76 -21.24
C VAL A 58 11.67 -12.79 -22.10
N TYR A 59 10.33 -12.70 -22.19
CA TYR A 59 9.52 -13.63 -22.98
C TYR A 59 9.26 -13.20 -24.42
N ALA A 60 9.59 -11.97 -24.82
CA ALA A 60 9.40 -11.47 -26.19
C ALA A 60 10.56 -11.82 -27.16
N VAL A 61 11.62 -12.51 -26.69
CA VAL A 61 12.83 -12.86 -27.49
C VAL A 61 12.98 -14.39 -27.65
N THR A 62 11.97 -15.17 -27.31
CA THR A 62 11.88 -16.63 -27.53
C THR A 62 10.69 -16.94 -28.43
#